data_AF-A0AAW5ZZ09-F1
#
_entry.id   AF-A0AAW5ZZ09-F1
#
_cell.length_a   1.000
_cell.length_b   1.000
_cell.length_c   1.000
_cell.angle_alpha   90.00
_cell.angle_beta   90.00
_cell.angle_gamma   90.00
#
_symmetry.space_group_name_H-M   'P 1'
#
loop_
_entity.id
_entity.type
_entity.pdbx_description
1 polymer ?
#
loop_
_entity_poly.entity_id
_entity_poly.type
_entity_poly.pdbx_seq_one_letter_code
_entity_poly.pdbx_strand_id
1 'polypeptide(L)'
;MILGDAISLVLDEYPGMKAIGAAESSDAWIVGLDFAASTSEHPVPGTPSIAVEKTSGVLHSLVPGTDEFWHYMTGARKVPIPQV
;
A
#
# COMPACT_ATOMS: atom_id res chain seq x y z
N MET A 1 -10.40 -10.25 -1.55
CA MET A 1 -9.98 -9.21 -2.52
C MET A 1 -8.62 -9.57 -3.10
N ILE A 2 -8.40 -9.36 -4.41
CA ILE A 2 -7.06 -9.54 -5.03
C ILE A 2 -6.26 -8.24 -4.98
N LEU A 3 -4.94 -8.31 -5.18
CA LEU A 3 -4.05 -7.14 -5.11
C LEU A 3 -4.44 -6.03 -6.10
N GLY A 4 -4.92 -6.37 -7.30
CA GLY A 4 -5.36 -5.38 -8.29
C GLY A 4 -6.51 -4.51 -7.78
N ASP A 5 -7.52 -5.12 -7.16
CA ASP A 5 -8.64 -4.40 -6.56
C ASP A 5 -8.15 -3.46 -5.44
N ALA A 6 -7.25 -3.95 -4.59
CA ALA A 6 -6.69 -3.16 -3.49
C ALA A 6 -5.90 -1.95 -3.99
N ILE A 7 -5.11 -2.10 -5.06
CA ILE A 7 -4.40 -0.98 -5.68
C ILE A 7 -5.39 0.04 -6.23
N SER A 8 -6.45 -0.40 -6.92
CA SER A 8 -7.48 0.52 -7.43
C SER A 8 -8.14 1.32 -6.30
N LEU A 9 -8.53 0.66 -5.21
CA LEU A 9 -9.11 1.35 -4.05
C LEU A 9 -8.18 2.40 -3.44
N VAL A 10 -6.88 2.09 -3.33
CA VAL A 10 -5.89 3.05 -2.83
C VAL A 10 -5.71 4.22 -3.79
N LEU A 11 -5.65 3.98 -5.09
CA LEU A 11 -5.45 5.07 -6.07
C LEU A 11 -6.69 5.96 -6.22
N ASP A 12 -7.88 5.43 -5.97
CA ASP A 12 -9.11 6.22 -5.90
C ASP A 12 -9.10 7.19 -4.70
N GLU A 13 -8.58 6.74 -3.54
CA GLU A 13 -8.47 7.57 -2.33
C GLU A 13 -7.30 8.56 -2.37
N TYR A 14 -6.21 8.19 -3.06
CA TYR A 14 -4.98 8.98 -3.15
C TYR A 14 -4.73 9.47 -4.60
N PRO A 15 -5.53 10.43 -5.10
CA PRO A 15 -5.39 10.92 -6.47
C PRO A 15 -4.03 11.58 -6.68
N GLY A 16 -3.40 11.29 -7.82
CA GLY A 16 -2.06 11.81 -8.16
C GLY A 16 -0.90 11.00 -7.60
N MET A 17 -1.17 9.89 -6.92
CA MET A 17 -0.17 8.90 -6.52
C MET A 17 -0.06 7.75 -7.54
N LYS A 18 1.00 6.96 -7.43
CA LYS A 18 1.21 5.69 -8.10
C LYS A 18 1.64 4.63 -7.07
N ALA A 19 1.26 3.39 -7.29
CA ALA A 19 1.76 2.26 -6.51
C ALA A 19 3.21 1.94 -6.94
N ILE A 20 4.12 1.84 -5.97
CA ILE A 20 5.56 1.59 -6.20
C ILE A 20 6.07 0.33 -5.49
N GLY A 21 5.32 -0.18 -4.52
CA GLY A 21 5.58 -1.45 -3.87
C GLY A 21 4.30 -2.09 -3.37
N ALA A 22 4.33 -3.41 -3.22
CA ALA A 22 3.25 -4.16 -2.60
C ALA A 22 3.82 -5.20 -1.62
N ALA A 23 3.08 -5.44 -0.54
CA ALA A 23 3.31 -6.53 0.38
C ALA A 23 1.97 -7.17 0.79
N GLU A 24 2.06 -8.38 1.33
CA GLU A 24 0.90 -9.17 1.75
C GLU A 24 1.08 -9.56 3.22
N SER A 25 0.09 -9.24 4.05
CA SER A 25 -0.10 -9.84 5.38
C SER A 25 -1.18 -10.92 5.32
N SER A 26 -1.49 -11.57 6.44
CA SER A 26 -2.58 -12.55 6.52
C SER A 26 -3.95 -11.95 6.13
N ASP A 27 -4.17 -10.69 6.48
CA ASP A 27 -5.46 -10.00 6.48
C ASP A 27 -5.53 -8.78 5.56
N ALA A 28 -4.39 -8.26 5.07
CA ALA A 28 -4.34 -7.06 4.25
C ALA A 28 -3.38 -7.16 3.05
N TRP A 29 -3.65 -6.35 2.03
CA TRP A 29 -2.68 -5.94 1.02
C TRP A 29 -2.06 -4.61 1.45
N ILE A 30 -0.75 -4.50 1.43
CA ILE A 30 -0.03 -3.27 1.78
C ILE A 30 0.50 -2.65 0.48
N VAL A 31 0.14 -1.41 0.21
CA VAL A 31 0.52 -0.68 -1.00
C VAL A 31 1.37 0.52 -0.60
N GLY A 32 2.62 0.54 -1.06
CA GLY A 32 3.51 1.69 -0.94
C GLY A 32 3.24 2.67 -2.09
N LEU A 33 3.11 3.95 -1.78
CA LEU A 33 2.82 5.00 -2.76
C LEU A 33 4.01 5.92 -3.00
N ASP A 34 4.01 6.54 -4.18
CA ASP A 34 4.82 7.71 -4.50
C ASP A 34 4.01 8.65 -5.41
N PHE A 35 4.45 9.88 -5.60
CA PHE A 35 3.79 10.79 -6.53
C PHE A 35 3.88 10.26 -7.96
N ALA A 36 2.79 10.35 -8.73
CA ALA A 36 2.77 9.94 -10.13
C ALA A 36 3.83 10.68 -10.96
N ALA A 37 4.07 11.95 -10.66
CA ALA A 37 5.08 12.80 -11.29
C ALA A 37 6.52 12.55 -10.81
N SER A 38 6.73 11.73 -9.77
CA SER A 38 8.07 11.42 -9.25
C SER A 38 8.87 10.64 -10.31
N THR A 39 10.01 11.20 -10.69
CA THR A 39 11.01 10.58 -11.58
C THR A 39 12.21 10.02 -10.81
N SER A 40 12.18 10.08 -9.48
CA SER A 40 13.26 9.59 -8.62
C SER A 40 13.34 8.07 -8.67
N GLU A 41 14.56 7.53 -8.61
CA GLU A 41 14.80 6.09 -8.46
C GLU A 41 14.37 5.58 -7.08
N HIS A 42 14.27 6.49 -6.11
CA HIS A 42 13.81 6.20 -4.75
C HIS A 42 12.50 6.94 -4.45
N PRO A 43 11.59 6.32 -3.68
CA PRO A 43 10.36 6.98 -3.25
C PRO A 43 10.67 8.26 -2.50
N VAL A 44 9.85 9.30 -2.69
CA VAL A 44 10.00 10.55 -1.94
C VAL A 44 9.80 10.25 -0.44
N PRO A 45 10.72 10.67 0.45
CA PRO A 45 10.54 10.47 1.88
C PRO A 45 9.21 11.05 2.38
N GLY A 46 8.48 10.26 3.17
CA GLY A 46 7.18 10.65 3.72
C GLY A 46 5.98 10.28 2.86
N THR A 47 6.17 9.60 1.72
CA THR A 47 5.03 9.04 0.98
C THR A 47 4.37 7.90 1.75
N PRO A 48 3.04 7.77 1.68
CA PRO A 48 2.31 6.85 2.55
C PRO A 48 2.45 5.39 2.12
N SER A 49 2.32 4.50 3.09
CA SER A 49 2.02 3.08 2.88
C SER A 49 0.63 2.80 3.43
N ILE A 50 -0.21 2.12 2.66
CA ILE A 50 -1.62 1.88 2.99
C ILE A 50 -1.88 0.38 3.09
N ALA A 51 -2.44 -0.08 4.20
CA ALA A 51 -3.03 -1.42 4.28
C ALA A 51 -4.47 -1.38 3.80
N VAL A 52 -4.86 -2.37 3.01
CA VAL A 52 -6.21 -2.60 2.52
C VAL A 52 -6.67 -3.96 3.03
N GLU A 53 -7.66 -3.98 3.91
CA GLU A 53 -8.20 -5.23 4.43
C GLU A 53 -8.78 -6.10 3.30
N LYS A 54 -8.36 -7.37 3.24
CA LYS A 54 -8.74 -8.30 2.17
C LYS A 54 -10.23 -8.64 2.15
N THR A 55 -10.89 -8.52 3.30
CA THR A 55 -12.30 -8.88 3.52
C THR A 55 -13.23 -7.70 3.29
N SER A 56 -12.89 -6.54 3.82
CA SER A 56 -13.76 -5.35 3.86
C SER A 56 -13.39 -4.28 2.84
N GLY A 57 -12.13 -4.23 2.40
CA GLY A 57 -11.60 -3.14 1.60
C GLY A 57 -11.37 -1.84 2.39
N VAL A 58 -11.39 -1.87 3.73
CA VAL A 58 -11.07 -0.69 4.55
C VAL A 58 -9.59 -0.35 4.42
N LEU A 59 -9.30 0.95 4.31
CA LEU A 59 -7.96 1.51 4.14
C LEU A 59 -7.43 2.00 5.49
N HIS A 60 -6.21 1.60 5.82
CA HIS A 60 -5.49 2.03 7.02
C HIS A 60 -4.15 2.64 6.64
N SER A 61 -3.88 3.86 7.13
CA SER A 61 -2.59 4.49 6.95
C SER A 61 -1.56 3.84 7.88
N LEU A 62 -0.45 3.36 7.32
CA LEU A 62 0.59 2.67 8.08
C LEU A 62 1.65 3.67 8.53
N VAL A 63 1.30 4.50 9.50
CA VAL A 63 2.23 5.43 10.13
C VAL A 63 3.14 4.65 11.09
N PRO A 64 4.47 4.71 10.95
CA PRO A 64 5.38 3.98 11.83
C PRO A 64 5.12 4.26 13.31
N GLY A 65 4.95 3.20 14.09
CA GLY A 65 4.73 3.28 15.53
C GLY A 65 3.26 3.22 15.98
N THR A 66 2.29 3.17 15.06
CA THR A 66 0.88 2.92 15.42
C THR A 66 0.55 1.44 15.53
N ASP A 67 -0.58 1.11 16.17
CA ASP A 67 -1.05 -0.26 16.30
C ASP A 67 -1.35 -0.89 14.93
N GLU A 68 -1.93 -0.12 13.99
CA GLU A 68 -2.21 -0.57 12.62
C GLU A 68 -0.91 -0.92 11.88
N PHE A 69 0.14 -0.10 12.04
CA PHE A 69 1.44 -0.41 11.47
C PHE A 69 1.97 -1.74 11.99
N TRP A 70 1.98 -1.95 13.30
CA TRP A 70 2.48 -3.20 13.87
C TRP A 70 1.62 -4.40 13.50
N HIS A 71 0.30 -4.23 13.48
CA HIS A 71 -0.64 -5.28 13.15
C HIS A 71 -0.44 -5.79 11.72
N TYR A 72 -0.41 -4.89 10.72
CA TYR A 72 -0.34 -5.30 9.31
C TYR A 72 1.09 -5.57 8.83
N MET A 73 2.11 -4.86 9.32
CA MET A 73 3.48 -5.03 8.84
C MET A 73 4.17 -6.28 9.41
N THR A 74 3.74 -6.76 10.57
CA THR A 74 4.38 -7.91 11.22
C THR A 74 4.15 -9.18 10.40
N GLY A 75 5.25 -9.75 9.88
CA GLY A 75 5.19 -10.96 9.05
C GLY A 75 4.72 -10.71 7.62
N ALA A 76 4.49 -9.46 7.22
CA ALA A 76 4.16 -9.09 5.85
C ALA A 76 5.30 -9.48 4.90
N ARG A 77 4.94 -9.93 3.70
CA ARG A 77 5.90 -10.38 2.68
C ARG A 77 5.75 -9.53 1.44
N LYS A 78 6.87 -9.08 0.89
CA LYS A 78 6.88 -8.36 -0.39
C LYS A 78 6.28 -9.24 -1.48
N VAL A 79 5.40 -8.66 -2.29
CA VAL A 79 4.82 -9.30 -3.46
C VAL A 79 5.06 -8.43 -4.70
N PRO A 80 5.15 -9.02 -5.90
CA PRO A 80 5.23 -8.24 -7.13
C PRO A 80 3.98 -7.39 -7.33
N ILE A 81 4.15 -6.14 -7.75
CA ILE A 81 3.03 -5.36 -8.29
C ILE A 81 2.64 -5.99 -9.64
N PRO A 82 1.35 -6.25 -9.90
CA PRO A 82 0.91 -6.72 -11.20
C PRO A 82 1.33 -5.71 -12.27
N GLN A 83 1.99 -6.18 -13.32
CA GLN A 83 2.18 -5.35 -14.50
C GLN A 83 0.84 -5.27 -15.22
N VAL A 84 0.33 -4.04 -15.34
CA VAL A 84 -0.86 -3.74 -16.14
C VAL A 84 -0.49 -3.73 -17.61
#